data_AF-A0A7X8BQ79-F1
#
_entry.id   AF-A0A7X8BQ79-F1
#
_cell.length_a   1.000
_cell.length_b   1.000
_cell.length_c   1.000
_cell.angle_alpha   90.00
_cell.angle_beta   90.00
_cell.angle_gamma   90.00
#
_symmetry.space_group_name_H-M   'P 1'
#
loop_
_entity.id
_entity.type
_entity.pdbx_description
1 polymer ?
#
loop_
_entity_poly.entity_id
_entity_poly.type
_entity_poly.pdbx_seq_one_letter_code
_entity_poly.pdbx_strand_id
1 'polypeptide(L)'
;TVAMKKPFVGEPVTYSQYFKGNSRTHLVGVLGGIIWGVGTALSYIAAGKAGPAISYALGQGAPMIAALWGVFIWKEFKGSPKTVNYMLTFMFILFILGLSLIVAAGSN
;
A
#
# COMPACT_ATOMS: atom_id res chain seq x y z
N THR A 1 -10.90 1.69 -20.64
CA THR A 1 -11.32 1.30 -22.02
C THR A 1 -10.98 2.33 -23.09
N VAL A 2 -11.28 3.63 -22.90
CA VAL A 2 -10.90 4.67 -23.90
C VAL A 2 -9.37 4.82 -24.02
N ALA A 3 -8.65 4.89 -22.90
CA ALA A 3 -7.19 5.02 -22.89
C ALA A 3 -6.43 3.83 -23.54
N MET A 4 -7.07 2.65 -23.63
CA MET A 4 -6.50 1.49 -24.33
C MET A 4 -6.77 1.54 -25.84
N LYS A 5 -7.91 2.10 -26.26
CA LYS A 5 -8.28 2.25 -27.67
C LYS A 5 -7.63 3.48 -28.34
N LYS A 6 -7.42 4.56 -27.57
CA LYS A 6 -6.75 5.79 -27.98
C LYS A 6 -5.71 6.17 -26.93
N PRO A 7 -4.54 5.52 -26.93
CA PRO A 7 -3.49 5.83 -25.98
C PRO A 7 -2.87 7.21 -26.28
N PHE A 8 -2.40 7.87 -25.23
CA PHE A 8 -1.68 9.15 -25.35
C PHE A 8 -0.30 8.97 -26.00
N VAL A 9 0.29 7.78 -25.88
CA VAL A 9 1.57 7.38 -26.47
C VAL A 9 1.49 5.88 -26.82
N GLY A 10 1.95 5.49 -28.01
CA GLY A 10 2.04 4.11 -28.46
C GLY A 10 0.81 3.59 -29.23
N GLU A 11 0.78 2.29 -29.47
CA GLU A 11 -0.26 1.62 -30.27
C GLU A 11 -1.48 1.21 -29.43
N PRO A 12 -2.70 1.18 -30.01
CA PRO A 12 -3.89 0.70 -29.32
C PRO A 12 -3.72 -0.72 -28.77
N VAL A 13 -4.13 -0.91 -27.52
CA VAL A 13 -4.00 -2.17 -26.80
C VAL A 13 -5.28 -3.01 -26.97
N THR A 14 -5.13 -4.24 -27.44
CA THR A 14 -6.23 -5.18 -27.66
C THR A 14 -6.29 -6.26 -26.57
N TYR A 15 -7.47 -6.85 -26.33
CA TYR A 15 -7.62 -7.93 -25.35
C TYR A 15 -6.75 -9.16 -25.67
N SER A 16 -6.46 -9.43 -26.95
CA SER A 16 -5.56 -10.53 -27.34
C SER A 16 -4.16 -10.36 -26.76
N GLN A 17 -3.68 -9.13 -26.58
CA GLN A 17 -2.36 -8.86 -26.00
C GLN A 17 -2.30 -9.20 -24.51
N TYR A 18 -3.42 -9.16 -23.78
CA TYR A 18 -3.46 -9.64 -22.40
C TYR A 18 -3.10 -11.13 -22.34
N PHE A 19 -3.77 -11.98 -23.12
CA PHE A 19 -3.54 -13.43 -23.11
C PHE A 19 -2.21 -13.86 -23.75
N LYS A 20 -1.62 -13.01 -24.59
CA LYS A 20 -0.27 -13.20 -25.14
C LYS A 20 0.84 -12.76 -24.18
N GLY A 21 0.49 -12.18 -23.03
CA GLY A 21 1.44 -11.78 -21.99
C GLY A 21 2.19 -12.96 -21.39
N ASN A 22 3.36 -12.68 -20.80
CA ASN A 22 4.16 -13.70 -20.12
C ASN A 22 3.40 -14.26 -18.90
N SER A 23 3.41 -15.57 -18.71
CA SER A 23 2.80 -16.25 -17.55
C SER A 23 3.36 -15.74 -16.21
N ARG A 24 4.65 -15.36 -16.17
CA ARG A 24 5.25 -14.72 -14.98
C ARG A 24 4.57 -13.40 -14.63
N THR A 25 4.22 -12.59 -15.63
CA THR A 25 3.54 -11.30 -15.42
C THR A 25 2.12 -11.51 -14.90
N HIS A 26 1.39 -12.48 -15.44
CA HIS A 26 0.08 -12.86 -14.91
C HIS A 26 0.18 -13.37 -13.47
N LEU A 27 1.19 -14.17 -13.15
CA LEU A 27 1.38 -14.72 -11.81
C LEU A 27 1.63 -13.62 -10.78
N VAL A 28 2.42 -12.59 -11.10
CA VAL A 28 2.60 -11.42 -10.21
C VAL A 28 1.25 -10.73 -9.95
N GLY A 29 0.40 -10.60 -10.97
CA GLY A 29 -0.96 -10.06 -10.82
C GLY A 29 -1.85 -10.93 -9.92
N VAL A 30 -1.82 -12.26 -10.11
CA VAL A 30 -2.57 -13.21 -9.26
C VAL A 30 -2.08 -13.18 -7.82
N LEU A 31 -0.76 -13.18 -7.60
CA LEU A 31 -0.18 -13.08 -6.26
C LEU A 31 -0.56 -11.75 -5.59
N GLY A 32 -0.52 -10.64 -6.31
CA GLY A 32 -0.99 -9.35 -5.82
C GLY A 32 -2.47 -9.40 -5.41
N GLY A 33 -3.31 -10.04 -6.23
CA GLY A 33 -4.74 -10.25 -5.92
C GLY A 33 -4.97 -11.12 -4.69
N ILE A 34 -4.19 -12.19 -4.52
CA ILE A 34 -4.26 -13.06 -3.33
C ILE A 34 -3.85 -12.30 -2.08
N ILE A 35 -2.72 -11.57 -2.11
CA ILE A 35 -2.23 -10.77 -0.99
C ILE A 35 -3.27 -9.73 -0.58
N TRP A 36 -3.86 -9.04 -1.56
CA TRP A 36 -4.90 -8.05 -1.31
C TRP A 36 -6.16 -8.70 -0.71
N GLY A 37 -6.66 -9.77 -1.31
CA GLY A 37 -7.86 -10.47 -0.84
C GLY A 37 -7.70 -11.02 0.58
N VAL A 38 -6.57 -11.65 0.89
CA VAL A 38 -6.27 -12.14 2.24
C VAL A 38 -6.16 -10.99 3.23
N GLY A 39 -5.46 -9.90 2.87
CA GLY A 39 -5.34 -8.71 3.71
C GLY A 39 -6.70 -8.08 4.04
N THR A 40 -7.57 -7.95 3.03
CA THR A 40 -8.93 -7.44 3.21
C THR A 40 -9.79 -8.36 4.09
N ALA A 41 -9.72 -9.68 3.88
CA ALA A 41 -10.45 -10.63 4.71
C ALA A 41 -10.03 -10.55 6.18
N LEU A 42 -8.72 -10.51 6.45
CA LEU A 42 -8.18 -10.33 7.80
C LEU A 42 -8.58 -8.97 8.41
N SER A 43 -8.60 -7.91 7.61
CA SER A 43 -9.04 -6.58 8.04
C SER A 43 -10.50 -6.59 8.51
N TYR A 44 -11.40 -7.24 7.77
CA TYR A 44 -12.81 -7.36 8.19
C TYR A 44 -12.99 -8.20 9.45
N ILE A 45 -12.24 -9.31 9.58
CA ILE A 45 -12.29 -10.14 10.79
C ILE A 45 -11.80 -9.35 12.02
N ALA A 46 -10.70 -8.63 11.88
CA ALA A 46 -10.16 -7.78 12.95
C ALA A 46 -11.14 -6.66 13.30
N ALA A 47 -11.81 -6.09 12.30
CA ALA A 47 -12.74 -4.99 12.51
C ALA A 47 -13.97 -5.37 13.35
N GLY A 48 -14.49 -6.58 13.17
CA GLY A 48 -15.58 -7.11 13.99
C GLY A 48 -15.24 -7.24 15.47
N LYS A 49 -13.94 -7.34 15.83
CA LYS A 49 -13.49 -7.42 17.23
C LYS A 49 -12.98 -6.11 17.81
N ALA A 50 -12.31 -5.29 17.00
CA ALA A 50 -11.65 -4.06 17.45
C ALA A 50 -12.61 -2.85 17.51
N GLY A 51 -13.79 -2.95 16.89
CA GLY A 51 -14.72 -1.84 16.76
C GLY A 51 -14.29 -0.83 15.68
N PRO A 52 -15.19 0.07 15.24
CA PRO A 52 -14.96 0.93 14.07
C PRO A 52 -13.76 1.88 14.20
N ALA A 53 -13.56 2.47 15.39
CA ALA A 53 -12.50 3.45 15.64
C ALA A 53 -11.09 2.82 15.58
N ILE A 54 -10.91 1.67 16.24
CA ILE A 54 -9.61 0.96 16.23
C ILE A 54 -9.33 0.36 14.85
N SER A 55 -10.38 -0.05 14.12
CA SER A 55 -10.25 -0.54 12.74
C SER A 55 -9.81 0.55 11.77
N TYR A 56 -10.36 1.75 11.91
CA TYR A 56 -9.93 2.91 11.14
C TYR A 56 -8.46 3.25 11.43
N ALA A 57 -8.05 3.25 12.71
CA ALA A 57 -6.67 3.45 13.10
C ALA A 57 -5.73 2.38 12.50
N LEU A 58 -6.10 1.10 12.57
CA LEU A 58 -5.35 -0.01 11.95
C LEU A 58 -5.17 0.19 10.44
N GLY A 59 -6.20 0.64 9.73
CA GLY A 59 -6.13 0.93 8.29
C GLY A 59 -5.13 2.04 7.96
N GLN A 60 -5.02 3.06 8.82
CA GLN A 60 -4.01 4.13 8.68
C GLN A 60 -2.57 3.63 8.86
N GLY A 61 -2.36 2.45 9.45
CA GLY A 61 -1.04 1.83 9.53
C GLY A 61 -0.48 1.35 8.18
N ALA A 62 -1.32 1.13 7.17
CA ALA A 62 -0.88 0.62 5.86
C ALA A 62 0.13 1.55 5.13
N PRO A 63 -0.09 2.87 5.05
CA PRO A 63 0.93 3.81 4.58
C PRO A 63 2.30 3.69 5.27
N MET A 64 2.31 3.42 6.58
CA MET A 64 3.55 3.24 7.33
C MET A 64 4.30 1.97 6.90
N ILE A 65 3.58 0.85 6.76
CA ILE A 65 4.18 -0.41 6.26
C ILE A 65 4.70 -0.24 4.83
N ALA A 66 3.98 0.45 3.96
CA ALA A 66 4.42 0.75 2.60
C ALA A 66 5.70 1.61 2.60
N ALA A 67 5.76 2.63 3.45
CA ALA A 67 6.95 3.47 3.59
C ALA A 67 8.16 2.70 4.13
N LEU A 68 7.97 1.80 5.11
CA LEU A 68 9.04 0.93 5.61
C LEU A 68 9.60 0.05 4.50
N TRP A 69 8.74 -0.51 3.66
CA TRP A 69 9.15 -1.31 2.51
C TRP A 69 9.97 -0.49 1.50
N GLY A 70 9.53 0.73 1.17
CA GLY A 70 10.26 1.66 0.29
C GLY A 70 11.64 2.03 0.82
N VAL A 71 11.74 2.32 2.13
CA VAL A 71 13.00 2.71 2.78
C VAL A 71 13.97 1.53 2.91
N PHE A 72 13.51 0.37 3.35
CA PHE A 72 14.41 -0.74 3.71
C PHE A 72 14.64 -1.76 2.59
N ILE A 73 13.61 -2.12 1.84
CA ILE A 73 13.69 -3.14 0.79
C ILE A 73 14.10 -2.51 -0.54
N TRP A 74 13.34 -1.53 -1.02
CA TRP A 74 13.67 -0.85 -2.27
C TRP A 74 14.81 0.15 -2.12
N LYS A 75 15.08 0.63 -0.90
CA LYS A 75 16.14 1.60 -0.61
C LYS A 75 16.00 2.84 -1.49
N GLU A 76 14.76 3.30 -1.68
CA GLU A 76 14.41 4.39 -2.61
C GLU A 76 15.16 5.69 -2.31
N PHE A 77 15.56 5.90 -1.05
CA PHE A 77 16.28 7.09 -0.59
C PHE A 77 17.80 6.89 -0.47
N LYS A 78 18.35 5.80 -1.04
CA LYS A 78 19.79 5.55 -1.02
C LYS A 78 20.51 6.57 -1.90
N GLY A 79 21.30 7.45 -1.28
CA GLY A 79 21.99 8.55 -1.95
C GLY A 79 21.31 9.91 -1.77
N SER A 80 20.16 9.97 -1.09
CA SER A 80 19.51 11.22 -0.74
C SER A 80 20.29 12.00 0.34
N PRO A 81 20.14 13.34 0.41
CA PRO A 81 20.75 14.16 1.45
C PRO A 81 20.33 13.70 2.86
N LYS A 82 21.20 13.89 3.86
CA LYS A 82 20.92 13.52 5.26
C LYS A 82 19.60 14.11 5.79
N THR A 83 19.20 15.28 5.30
CA THR A 83 17.91 15.92 5.60
C THR A 83 16.71 15.02 5.32
N VAL A 84 16.75 14.22 4.24
CA VAL A 84 15.65 13.30 3.89
C VAL A 84 15.50 12.20 4.93
N ASN A 85 16.61 11.67 5.46
CA ASN A 85 16.56 10.66 6.52
C ASN A 85 15.96 11.23 7.81
N TYR A 86 16.28 12.48 8.15
CA TYR A 86 15.62 13.16 9.28
C TYR A 86 14.12 13.33 9.03
N MET A 87 13.70 13.76 7.84
CA MET A 87 12.28 13.88 7.49
C MET A 87 11.53 12.55 7.56
N LEU A 88 12.12 11.46 7.05
CA LEU A 88 11.56 10.11 7.16
C LEU A 88 11.43 9.68 8.62
N THR A 89 12.44 9.96 9.44
CA THR A 89 12.41 9.64 10.88
C THR A 89 11.29 10.41 11.58
N PHE A 90 11.17 11.72 11.33
CA PHE A 90 10.09 12.55 11.85
C PHE A 90 8.72 12.08 11.37
N MET A 91 8.58 11.69 10.11
CA MET A 91 7.36 11.13 9.56
C MET A 91 6.91 9.91 10.37
N PHE A 92 7.80 8.93 10.60
CA PHE A 92 7.47 7.75 11.40
C PHE A 92 7.10 8.08 12.84
N ILE A 93 7.84 8.98 13.50
CA ILE A 93 7.54 9.41 14.87
C ILE A 93 6.15 10.04 14.95
N LEU A 94 5.83 11.00 14.07
CA LEU A 94 4.53 11.66 14.04
C LEU A 94 3.40 10.68 13.74
N PHE A 95 3.64 9.70 12.87
CA PHE A 95 2.65 8.66 12.55
C PHE A 95 2.33 7.78 13.76
N ILE A 96 3.37 7.33 14.48
CA ILE A 96 3.21 6.52 15.71
C ILE A 96 2.47 7.32 16.78
N LEU A 97 2.86 8.58 16.98
CA LEU A 97 2.18 9.48 17.93
C LEU A 97 0.71 9.68 17.56
N GLY A 98 0.41 9.97 16.29
CA GLY A 98 -0.96 10.15 15.81
C GLY A 98 -1.82 8.91 16.01
N LEU A 99 -1.31 7.73 15.65
CA LEU A 99 -1.98 6.44 15.87
C LEU A 99 -2.23 6.18 17.36
N SER A 100 -1.24 6.43 18.21
CA SER A 100 -1.35 6.23 19.66
C SER A 100 -2.43 7.12 20.27
N LEU A 101 -2.50 8.39 19.82
CA LEU A 101 -3.54 9.33 20.26
C LEU A 101 -4.95 8.88 19.81
N ILE A 102 -5.10 8.39 18.58
CA ILE A 102 -6.39 7.88 18.09
C ILE A 102 -6.84 6.66 18.90
N VAL A 103 -5.93 5.73 19.18
CA VAL A 103 -6.25 4.54 19.98
C VAL A 103 -6.63 4.93 21.41
N ALA A 104 -5.87 5.83 22.04
CA ALA A 104 -6.18 6.31 23.40
C ALA A 104 -7.52 7.07 23.48
N ALA A 105 -7.84 7.88 22.47
CA ALA A 105 -9.12 8.58 22.39
C ALA A 105 -10.29 7.61 22.15
N GLY A 106 -10.09 6.53 21.39
CA GLY A 106 -11.12 5.53 21.12
C GLY A 106 -11.30 4.47 22.22
N SER A 107 -10.44 4.44 23.23
CA SER A 107 -10.53 3.52 24.39
C SER A 107 -11.24 4.10 25.61
N ASN A 108 -11.75 5.34 25.51
CA ASN A 108 -12.57 6.03 26.51
C ASN A 108 -14.02 6.14 26.01
#